data_AF-A0A2S2PYG9-F1
#
_entry.id   AF-A0A2S2PYG9-F1
#
_cell.length_a   1.000
_cell.length_b   1.000
_cell.length_c   1.000
_cell.angle_alpha   90.00
_cell.angle_beta   90.00
_cell.angle_gamma   90.00
#
_symmetry.space_group_name_H-M   'P 1'
#
loop_
_entity.id
_entity.type
_entity.pdbx_description
1 polymer ?
#
loop_
_entity_poly.entity_id
_entity_poly.type
_entity_poly.pdbx_seq_one_letter_code
_entity_poly.pdbx_strand_id
1 'polypeptide(L)'
;MPNVGGPIAEKRKLLMTVVHSQLLYAAPIWSHALKYEVNKKKLASPQRNMALRVASAYCTVSNVAIMVISGILPIHLLAAERAEIDQAKKDGNDVKKVKKEARDRAMTNWQCEWDQSNSGRWTYKLIPRIDRWKNRKWGQVNFYVTQFLSGHGCFNEYLLRWKKRNDAECMYCGDPHDDAEHTFIGCDRWWLERRNLEVELGMDVTPERMVDFMLQSKSKWDTIVKYITTIMKRKEADERKIQTAAVAD
;
A
#
# COMPACT_ATOMS: atom_id res chain seq x y z
N MET A 1 6.32 16.78 -2.40
CA MET A 1 6.52 16.15 -1.06
C MET A 1 7.51 15.00 -1.19
N PRO A 2 8.67 15.07 -0.52
CA PRO A 2 9.68 14.01 -0.59
C PRO A 2 9.21 12.73 0.10
N ASN A 3 9.65 11.57 -0.41
CA ASN A 3 9.28 10.27 0.14
C ASN A 3 9.97 9.99 1.48
N VAL A 4 11.21 10.46 1.66
CA VAL A 4 12.02 10.38 2.88
C VAL A 4 12.19 11.79 3.47
N GLY A 5 12.15 11.91 4.80
CA GLY A 5 12.29 13.20 5.51
C GLY A 5 11.11 14.17 5.33
N GLY A 6 10.06 13.78 4.61
CA GLY A 6 8.84 14.57 4.44
C GLY A 6 7.80 14.33 5.55
N PRO A 7 6.60 14.95 5.41
CA PRO A 7 5.50 14.74 6.35
C PRO A 7 5.12 13.26 6.49
N ILE A 8 4.66 12.86 7.67
CA ILE A 8 4.14 11.51 7.93
C ILE A 8 2.83 11.23 7.18
N ALA A 9 2.45 9.96 7.04
CA ALA A 9 1.30 9.53 6.26
C ALA A 9 -0.02 10.19 6.71
N GLU A 10 -0.24 10.35 8.02
CA GLU A 10 -1.44 11.03 8.55
C GLU A 10 -1.56 12.49 8.07
N LYS A 11 -0.47 13.25 8.12
CA LYS A 11 -0.45 14.64 7.61
C LYS A 11 -0.75 14.68 6.10
N ARG A 12 -0.28 13.71 5.34
CA ARG A 12 -0.59 13.59 3.90
C ARG A 12 -2.04 13.18 3.65
N LYS A 13 -2.64 12.36 4.52
CA LYS A 13 -4.07 12.00 4.44
C LYS A 13 -4.97 13.21 4.66
N LEU A 14 -4.56 14.18 5.47
CA LEU A 14 -5.27 15.46 5.58
C LEU A 14 -5.38 16.16 4.21
N LEU A 15 -4.30 16.18 3.43
CA LEU A 15 -4.34 16.77 2.07
C LEU A 15 -5.22 15.96 1.10
N MET A 16 -5.28 14.63 1.28
CA MET A 16 -6.21 13.78 0.53
C MET A 16 -7.67 14.17 0.75
N THR A 17 -8.05 14.67 1.94
CA THR A 17 -9.45 15.09 2.18
C THR A 17 -9.84 16.29 1.31
N VAL A 18 -8.91 17.22 1.07
CA VAL A 18 -9.12 18.35 0.15
C VAL A 18 -9.34 17.86 -1.27
N VAL A 19 -8.49 16.94 -1.74
CA VAL A 19 -8.63 16.33 -3.08
C VAL A 19 -9.98 15.60 -3.20
N HIS A 20 -10.38 14.81 -2.19
CA HIS A 20 -11.69 14.17 -2.17
C HIS A 20 -12.84 15.18 -2.21
N SER A 21 -12.76 16.28 -1.46
CA SER A 21 -13.80 17.32 -1.47
C SER A 21 -13.99 17.92 -2.86
N GLN A 22 -12.91 18.19 -3.59
CA GLN A 22 -12.97 18.68 -4.97
C GLN A 22 -13.49 17.62 -5.95
N LEU A 23 -12.91 16.41 -5.92
CA LEU A 23 -13.29 15.33 -6.85
C LEU A 23 -14.74 14.88 -6.68
N LEU A 24 -15.24 14.89 -5.45
CA LEU A 24 -16.59 14.42 -5.11
C LEU A 24 -17.60 15.57 -5.00
N TYR A 25 -17.23 16.77 -5.45
CA TYR A 25 -18.16 17.87 -5.55
C TYR A 25 -19.31 17.49 -6.49
N ALA A 26 -20.55 17.73 -6.04
CA ALA A 26 -21.77 17.36 -6.78
C ALA A 26 -21.83 15.88 -7.23
N ALA A 27 -21.13 14.96 -6.53
CA ALA A 27 -21.12 13.53 -6.86
C ALA A 27 -22.51 12.91 -7.13
N PRO A 28 -23.59 13.26 -6.39
CA PRO A 28 -24.93 12.74 -6.69
C PRO A 28 -25.40 13.01 -8.12
N ILE A 29 -24.96 14.10 -8.75
CA ILE A 29 -25.38 14.50 -10.11
C ILE A 29 -24.72 13.60 -11.17
N TRP A 30 -23.43 13.31 -11.05
CA TRP A 30 -22.66 12.64 -12.10
C TRP A 30 -22.24 11.20 -11.78
N SER A 31 -22.45 10.71 -10.55
CA SER A 31 -22.00 9.37 -10.11
C SER A 31 -22.46 8.23 -11.02
N HIS A 32 -23.64 8.33 -11.63
CA HIS A 32 -24.17 7.36 -12.58
C HIS A 32 -23.26 7.17 -13.82
N ALA A 33 -22.45 8.17 -14.18
CA ALA A 33 -21.48 8.09 -15.27
C ALA A 33 -20.30 7.16 -14.94
N LEU A 34 -20.10 6.79 -13.66
CA LEU A 34 -19.08 5.84 -13.24
C LEU A 34 -19.42 4.39 -13.61
N LYS A 35 -20.57 4.11 -14.25
CA LYS A 35 -20.81 2.81 -14.90
C LYS A 35 -19.78 2.51 -15.99
N TYR A 36 -19.17 3.54 -16.58
CA TYR A 36 -18.14 3.40 -17.61
C TYR A 36 -16.74 3.38 -16.98
N GLU A 37 -15.96 2.35 -17.30
CA GLU A 37 -14.62 2.13 -16.73
C GLU A 37 -13.64 3.26 -17.06
N VAL A 38 -13.78 3.90 -18.23
CA VAL A 38 -12.97 5.06 -18.63
C VAL A 38 -13.16 6.22 -17.65
N ASN A 39 -14.39 6.46 -17.21
CA ASN A 39 -14.70 7.53 -16.25
C ASN A 39 -14.14 7.20 -14.86
N LYS A 40 -14.25 5.93 -14.42
CA LYS A 40 -13.62 5.48 -13.16
C LYS A 40 -12.11 5.72 -13.18
N LYS A 41 -11.43 5.31 -14.27
CA LYS A 41 -9.97 5.51 -14.43
C LYS A 41 -9.59 6.98 -14.41
N LYS A 42 -10.34 7.83 -15.12
CA LYS A 42 -10.10 9.28 -15.14
C LYS A 42 -10.24 9.90 -13.75
N LEU A 43 -11.29 9.52 -13.01
CA LEU A 43 -11.54 10.01 -11.64
C LEU A 43 -10.53 9.47 -10.63
N ALA A 44 -10.06 8.23 -10.80
CA ALA A 44 -9.09 7.60 -9.91
C ALA A 44 -7.69 8.22 -10.01
N SER A 45 -7.32 8.81 -11.15
CA SER A 45 -5.96 9.31 -11.39
C SER A 45 -5.47 10.34 -10.35
N PRO A 46 -6.22 11.42 -10.04
CA PRO A 46 -5.79 12.37 -9.01
C PRO A 46 -5.77 11.76 -7.60
N GLN A 47 -6.73 10.89 -7.27
CA GLN A 47 -6.74 10.16 -5.99
C GLN A 47 -5.50 9.26 -5.87
N ARG A 48 -5.14 8.54 -6.93
CA ARG A 48 -3.98 7.66 -6.98
C ARG A 48 -2.68 8.43 -6.74
N ASN A 49 -2.50 9.56 -7.40
CA ASN A 49 -1.32 10.41 -7.20
C ASN A 49 -1.18 10.82 -5.74
N MET A 50 -2.30 11.13 -5.08
CA MET A 50 -2.29 11.51 -3.69
C MET A 50 -2.07 10.30 -2.76
N ALA A 51 -2.66 9.15 -3.05
CA ALA A 51 -2.43 7.90 -2.32
C ALA A 51 -0.97 7.44 -2.37
N LEU A 52 -0.31 7.57 -3.53
CA LEU A 52 1.12 7.32 -3.70
C LEU A 52 1.95 8.18 -2.75
N ARG A 53 1.63 9.47 -2.63
CA ARG A 53 2.31 10.34 -1.67
C ARG A 53 1.97 9.96 -0.25
N VAL A 54 0.72 9.64 0.09
CA VAL A 54 0.34 9.22 1.45
C VAL A 54 1.20 8.04 1.92
N ALA A 55 1.47 7.07 1.05
CA ALA A 55 2.30 5.92 1.38
C ALA A 55 3.81 6.14 1.16
N SER A 56 4.27 7.27 0.62
CA SER A 56 5.63 7.41 0.09
C SER A 56 6.00 6.31 -0.92
N ALA A 57 5.07 5.91 -1.78
CA ALA A 57 5.26 4.84 -2.75
C ALA A 57 6.02 5.28 -4.01
N TYR A 58 6.59 4.30 -4.71
CA TYR A 58 7.03 4.46 -6.09
C TYR A 58 5.84 4.71 -7.02
N CYS A 59 6.02 5.54 -8.05
CA CYS A 59 4.94 5.95 -8.95
C CYS A 59 4.34 4.80 -9.80
N THR A 60 4.95 3.63 -9.76
CA THR A 60 4.65 2.44 -10.54
C THR A 60 3.75 1.44 -9.79
N VAL A 61 3.53 1.66 -8.48
CA VAL A 61 2.61 0.84 -7.67
C VAL A 61 1.19 0.89 -8.24
N SER A 62 0.55 -0.26 -8.43
CA SER A 62 -0.79 -0.34 -9.02
C SER A 62 -1.83 0.46 -8.22
N ASN A 63 -2.89 0.94 -8.88
CA ASN A 63 -3.96 1.69 -8.23
C ASN A 63 -4.62 0.89 -7.09
N VAL A 64 -4.89 -0.40 -7.33
CA VAL A 64 -5.57 -1.26 -6.37
C VAL A 64 -4.69 -1.45 -5.11
N ALA A 65 -3.41 -1.78 -5.30
CA ALA A 65 -2.49 -1.96 -4.18
C ALA A 65 -2.28 -0.67 -3.37
N ILE A 66 -2.11 0.48 -4.03
CA ILE A 66 -1.84 1.73 -3.30
C ILE A 66 -3.04 2.20 -2.47
N MET A 67 -4.27 1.96 -2.93
CA MET A 67 -5.47 2.25 -2.12
C MET A 67 -5.49 1.41 -0.85
N VAL A 68 -5.13 0.12 -0.94
CA VAL A 68 -5.03 -0.77 0.23
C VAL A 68 -3.90 -0.34 1.17
N ILE A 69 -2.68 -0.15 0.67
CA ILE A 69 -1.51 0.26 1.48
C ILE A 69 -1.79 1.57 2.22
N SER A 70 -2.33 2.57 1.52
CA SER A 70 -2.68 3.86 2.11
C SER A 70 -3.93 3.81 3.01
N GLY A 71 -4.77 2.79 2.88
CA GLY A 71 -6.06 2.68 3.57
C GLY A 71 -7.10 3.67 3.07
N ILE A 72 -7.00 4.13 1.82
CA ILE A 72 -7.89 5.10 1.19
C ILE A 72 -8.96 4.33 0.42
N LEU A 73 -10.24 4.62 0.70
CA LEU A 73 -11.35 4.01 -0.03
C LEU A 73 -11.34 4.53 -1.49
N PRO A 74 -11.43 3.66 -2.51
CA PRO A 74 -11.51 4.07 -3.90
C PRO A 74 -12.59 5.12 -4.17
N ILE A 75 -12.26 6.10 -5.00
CA ILE A 75 -13.08 7.30 -5.22
C ILE A 75 -14.45 6.99 -5.80
N HIS A 76 -14.58 5.95 -6.63
CA HIS A 76 -15.85 5.56 -7.22
C HIS A 76 -16.83 5.02 -6.17
N LEU A 77 -16.33 4.31 -5.16
CA LEU A 77 -17.13 3.84 -4.03
C LEU A 77 -17.54 5.00 -3.12
N LEU A 78 -16.65 5.99 -2.92
CA LEU A 78 -17.00 7.23 -2.22
C LEU A 78 -18.07 8.06 -2.95
N ALA A 79 -18.04 8.08 -4.29
CA ALA A 79 -19.04 8.76 -5.09
C ALA A 79 -20.41 8.09 -5.00
N ALA A 80 -20.45 6.74 -5.04
CA ALA A 80 -21.67 5.97 -4.81
C ALA A 80 -22.24 6.21 -3.39
N GLU A 81 -21.39 6.14 -2.36
CA GLU A 81 -21.78 6.43 -0.97
C GLU A 81 -22.45 7.83 -0.85
N ARG A 82 -21.89 8.85 -1.51
CA ARG A 82 -22.47 10.21 -1.50
C ARG A 82 -23.79 10.30 -2.24
N ALA A 83 -23.96 9.60 -3.35
CA ALA A 83 -25.21 9.60 -4.12
C ALA A 83 -26.34 8.96 -3.32
N GLU A 84 -26.08 7.84 -2.65
CA GLU A 84 -27.06 7.15 -1.79
C GLU A 84 -27.50 8.04 -0.61
N ILE A 85 -26.56 8.72 0.04
CA ILE A 85 -26.86 9.65 1.15
C ILE A 85 -27.69 10.84 0.67
N ASP A 86 -27.41 11.39 -0.52
CA ASP A 86 -28.17 12.51 -1.08
C ASP A 86 -29.60 12.11 -1.44
N GLN A 87 -29.78 10.94 -2.04
CA GLN A 87 -31.10 10.40 -2.35
C GLN A 87 -31.92 10.17 -1.07
N ALA A 88 -31.32 9.59 -0.04
CA ALA A 88 -32.00 9.39 1.25
C ALA A 88 -32.47 10.69 1.90
N LYS A 89 -31.73 11.80 1.74
CA LYS A 89 -32.18 13.12 2.21
C LYS A 89 -33.41 13.61 1.47
N LYS A 90 -33.46 13.40 0.15
CA LYS A 90 -34.61 13.80 -0.69
C LYS A 90 -35.86 12.98 -0.36
N ASP A 91 -35.67 11.70 -0.06
CA ASP A 91 -36.75 10.76 0.24
C ASP A 91 -37.25 10.87 1.69
N GLY A 92 -36.62 11.69 2.54
CA GLY A 92 -36.99 11.82 3.96
C GLY A 92 -36.60 10.59 4.82
N ASN A 93 -35.67 9.77 4.34
CA ASN A 93 -35.20 8.57 5.03
C ASN A 93 -34.25 8.91 6.20
N ASP A 94 -34.04 7.95 7.13
CA ASP A 94 -33.03 8.08 8.18
C ASP A 94 -31.61 8.10 7.57
N VAL A 95 -31.10 9.32 7.38
CA VAL A 95 -29.78 9.60 6.80
C VAL A 95 -28.65 8.94 7.60
N LYS A 96 -28.78 8.82 8.93
CA LYS A 96 -27.72 8.20 9.75
C LYS A 96 -27.64 6.70 9.46
N LYS A 97 -28.79 6.04 9.40
CA LYS A 97 -28.88 4.62 9.03
C LYS A 97 -28.35 4.39 7.61
N VAL A 98 -28.83 5.15 6.62
CA VAL A 98 -28.38 5.00 5.23
C VAL A 98 -26.88 5.26 5.08
N LYS A 99 -26.33 6.27 5.76
CA LYS A 99 -24.88 6.54 5.73
C LYS A 99 -24.06 5.35 6.23
N LYS A 100 -24.51 4.69 7.31
CA LYS A 100 -23.84 3.50 7.84
C LYS A 100 -23.91 2.35 6.84
N GLU A 101 -25.09 2.06 6.31
CA GLU A 101 -25.28 0.99 5.34
C GLU A 101 -24.52 1.22 4.03
N ALA A 102 -24.47 2.46 3.54
CA ALA A 102 -23.70 2.84 2.36
C ALA A 102 -22.19 2.66 2.59
N ARG A 103 -21.70 3.00 3.79
CA ARG A 103 -20.30 2.75 4.17
C ARG A 103 -20.00 1.25 4.24
N ASP A 104 -20.90 0.45 4.81
CA ASP A 104 -20.72 -1.00 4.92
C ASP A 104 -20.72 -1.64 3.53
N ARG A 105 -21.65 -1.25 2.64
CA ARG A 105 -21.66 -1.65 1.22
C ARG A 105 -20.37 -1.27 0.50
N ALA A 106 -19.91 -0.03 0.66
CA ALA A 106 -18.67 0.43 0.04
C ALA A 106 -17.45 -0.38 0.52
N MET A 107 -17.42 -0.77 1.80
CA MET A 107 -16.35 -1.60 2.34
C MET A 107 -16.39 -3.03 1.79
N THR A 108 -17.58 -3.63 1.71
CA THR A 108 -17.79 -4.95 1.09
C THR A 108 -17.38 -4.96 -0.38
N ASN A 109 -17.79 -3.96 -1.14
CA ASN A 109 -17.42 -3.82 -2.55
C ASN A 109 -15.91 -3.65 -2.72
N TRP A 110 -15.27 -2.87 -1.84
CA TRP A 110 -13.82 -2.70 -1.87
C TRP A 110 -13.07 -4.01 -1.59
N GLN A 111 -13.52 -4.79 -0.61
CA GLN A 111 -12.95 -6.11 -0.33
C GLN A 111 -13.14 -7.05 -1.53
N CYS A 112 -14.33 -7.09 -2.13
CA CYS A 112 -14.61 -7.89 -3.32
C CYS A 112 -13.71 -7.51 -4.52
N GLU A 113 -13.55 -6.22 -4.79
CA GLU A 113 -12.62 -5.72 -5.82
C GLU A 113 -11.17 -6.13 -5.54
N TRP A 114 -10.78 -6.23 -4.26
CA TRP A 114 -9.43 -6.62 -3.86
C TRP A 114 -9.17 -8.13 -3.98
N ASP A 115 -10.16 -8.93 -3.61
CA ASP A 115 -10.10 -10.39 -3.72
C ASP A 115 -10.01 -10.84 -5.19
N GLN A 116 -10.70 -10.12 -6.10
CA GLN A 116 -10.75 -10.43 -7.53
C GLN A 116 -9.61 -9.80 -8.35
N SER A 117 -8.79 -8.93 -7.75
CA SER A 117 -7.75 -8.22 -8.51
C SER A 117 -6.54 -9.10 -8.82
N ASN A 118 -6.15 -9.18 -10.09
CA ASN A 118 -4.87 -9.77 -10.50
C ASN A 118 -3.66 -8.86 -10.24
N SER A 119 -3.88 -7.60 -9.83
CA SER A 119 -2.81 -6.65 -9.53
C SER A 119 -2.47 -6.61 -8.04
N GLY A 120 -1.20 -6.40 -7.71
CA GLY A 120 -0.76 -6.25 -6.31
C GLY A 120 -0.83 -7.53 -5.49
N ARG A 121 -0.62 -8.71 -6.09
CA ARG A 121 -0.74 -10.01 -5.40
C ARG A 121 0.20 -10.19 -4.22
N TRP A 122 1.42 -9.65 -4.30
CA TRP A 122 2.29 -9.55 -3.14
C TRP A 122 1.63 -8.78 -1.98
N THR A 123 1.11 -7.58 -2.25
CA THR A 123 0.39 -6.78 -1.24
C THR A 123 -0.84 -7.52 -0.69
N TYR A 124 -1.52 -8.34 -1.50
CA TYR A 124 -2.66 -9.15 -1.05
C TYR A 124 -2.26 -10.29 -0.13
N LYS A 125 -1.15 -10.97 -0.43
CA LYS A 125 -0.56 -12.00 0.45
C LYS A 125 -0.29 -11.42 1.85
N LEU A 126 0.17 -10.17 1.90
CA LEU A 126 0.43 -9.44 3.16
C LEU A 126 -0.86 -8.87 3.79
N ILE A 127 -1.76 -8.30 2.99
CA ILE A 127 -2.96 -7.58 3.45
C ILE A 127 -4.20 -8.15 2.76
N PRO A 128 -4.67 -9.36 3.12
CA PRO A 128 -5.87 -9.93 2.52
C PRO A 128 -7.13 -9.22 3.01
N ARG A 129 -7.12 -8.73 4.25
CA ARG A 129 -8.29 -8.11 4.91
C ARG A 129 -8.13 -6.61 5.07
N ILE A 130 -8.83 -5.86 4.23
CA ILE A 130 -8.69 -4.39 4.15
C ILE A 130 -9.20 -3.72 5.43
N ASP A 131 -10.27 -4.25 6.02
CA ASP A 131 -10.88 -3.76 7.25
C ASP A 131 -9.89 -3.77 8.42
N ARG A 132 -9.17 -4.89 8.59
CA ARG A 132 -8.14 -5.05 9.63
C ARG A 132 -7.01 -4.06 9.43
N TRP A 133 -6.52 -3.91 8.19
CA TRP A 133 -5.42 -2.99 7.90
C TRP A 133 -5.84 -1.53 8.08
N LYS A 134 -6.93 -1.10 7.44
CA LYS A 134 -7.39 0.30 7.45
C LYS A 134 -7.70 0.81 8.85
N ASN A 135 -8.30 -0.04 9.70
CA ASN A 135 -8.81 0.35 11.01
C ASN A 135 -7.81 0.09 12.16
N ARG A 136 -6.54 -0.22 11.84
CA ARG A 136 -5.49 -0.36 12.84
C ARG A 136 -5.35 0.90 13.71
N LYS A 137 -5.05 0.70 14.99
CA LYS A 137 -4.98 1.80 15.99
C LYS A 137 -3.60 2.44 16.12
N TRP A 138 -2.58 1.84 15.52
CA TRP A 138 -1.19 2.29 15.59
C TRP A 138 -0.51 2.10 14.25
N GLY A 139 0.66 2.73 14.14
CA GLY A 139 1.55 2.52 13.02
C GLY A 139 1.16 3.31 11.77
N GLN A 140 2.18 3.78 11.05
CA GLN A 140 2.01 4.47 9.79
C GLN A 140 2.89 3.81 8.73
N VAL A 141 2.40 3.83 7.49
CA VAL A 141 3.24 3.48 6.35
C VAL A 141 4.25 4.60 6.13
N ASN A 142 5.47 4.23 5.77
CA ASN A 142 6.55 5.13 5.41
C ASN A 142 7.25 4.59 4.15
N PHE A 143 8.29 5.27 3.68
CA PHE A 143 8.99 4.86 2.46
C PHE A 143 9.44 3.38 2.49
N TYR A 144 10.11 2.93 3.55
CA TYR A 144 10.64 1.55 3.62
C TYR A 144 9.55 0.50 3.84
N VAL A 145 8.58 0.79 4.72
CA VAL A 145 7.43 -0.11 4.93
C VAL A 145 6.62 -0.26 3.65
N THR A 146 6.46 0.82 2.88
CA THR A 146 5.73 0.77 1.60
C THR A 146 6.50 -0.01 0.54
N GLN A 147 7.84 0.05 0.51
CA GLN A 147 8.63 -0.80 -0.37
C GLN A 147 8.41 -2.28 -0.06
N PHE A 148 8.47 -2.66 1.23
CA PHE A 148 8.10 -4.00 1.68
C PHE A 148 6.69 -4.38 1.23
N LEU A 149 5.68 -3.57 1.54
CA LEU A 149 4.28 -3.90 1.25
C LEU A 149 3.95 -3.98 -0.25
N SER A 150 4.66 -3.21 -1.08
CA SER A 150 4.40 -3.14 -2.52
C SER A 150 5.29 -4.06 -3.34
N GLY A 151 6.42 -4.54 -2.80
CA GLY A 151 7.43 -5.25 -3.59
C GLY A 151 8.15 -4.34 -4.58
N HIS A 152 8.13 -3.02 -4.36
CA HIS A 152 8.79 -2.03 -5.21
C HIS A 152 9.97 -1.45 -4.45
N GLY A 153 11.11 -1.27 -5.11
CA GLY A 153 12.32 -0.79 -4.44
C GLY A 153 13.60 -1.29 -5.08
N CYS A 154 14.64 -1.47 -4.28
CA CYS A 154 15.91 -2.07 -4.69
C CYS A 154 15.84 -3.62 -4.77
N PHE A 155 14.77 -4.18 -5.33
CA PHE A 155 14.63 -5.62 -5.58
C PHE A 155 14.93 -5.89 -7.05
N ASN A 156 15.85 -6.81 -7.38
CA ASN A 156 16.29 -6.97 -8.77
C ASN A 156 15.17 -7.44 -9.71
N GLU A 157 14.17 -8.22 -9.26
CA GLU A 157 12.99 -8.49 -10.10
C GLU A 157 12.25 -7.21 -10.52
N TYR A 158 12.08 -6.29 -9.57
CA TYR A 158 11.48 -4.99 -9.85
C TYR A 158 12.39 -4.14 -10.76
N LEU A 159 13.70 -4.09 -10.49
CA LEU A 159 14.64 -3.31 -11.28
C LEU A 159 14.77 -3.83 -12.72
N LEU A 160 14.79 -5.15 -12.92
CA LEU A 160 14.76 -5.82 -14.22
C LEU A 160 13.52 -5.41 -15.02
N ARG A 161 12.34 -5.45 -14.40
CA ARG A 161 11.07 -5.00 -15.03
C ARG A 161 11.15 -3.55 -15.53
N TRP A 162 11.93 -2.70 -14.86
CA TRP A 162 12.18 -1.29 -15.25
C TRP A 162 13.48 -1.09 -16.03
N LYS A 163 14.11 -2.17 -16.51
CA LYS A 163 15.35 -2.15 -17.31
C LYS A 163 16.50 -1.41 -16.60
N LYS A 164 16.57 -1.53 -15.28
CA LYS A 164 17.67 -1.02 -14.44
C LYS A 164 18.70 -2.10 -14.09
N ARG A 165 18.37 -3.36 -14.31
CA ARG A 165 19.22 -4.55 -14.19
C ARG A 165 18.96 -5.46 -15.39
N ASN A 166 19.90 -6.36 -15.68
CA ASN A 166 19.82 -7.33 -16.77
C ASN A 166 19.22 -8.68 -16.33
N ASP A 167 19.25 -8.94 -15.04
CA ASP A 167 18.75 -10.15 -14.40
C ASP A 167 18.02 -9.79 -13.08
N ALA A 168 17.40 -10.80 -12.48
CA ALA A 168 16.70 -10.73 -11.21
C ALA A 168 17.51 -11.36 -10.06
N GLU A 169 18.79 -11.68 -10.28
CA GLU A 169 19.57 -12.45 -9.30
C GLU A 169 19.87 -11.63 -8.06
N CYS A 170 19.74 -12.23 -6.88
CA CYS A 170 20.05 -11.56 -5.63
C CYS A 170 21.56 -11.33 -5.51
N MET A 171 21.96 -10.06 -5.39
CA MET A 171 23.37 -9.64 -5.27
C MET A 171 24.15 -10.26 -4.10
N TYR A 172 23.46 -10.92 -3.16
CA TYR A 172 24.06 -11.48 -1.95
C TYR A 172 24.19 -13.00 -1.95
N CYS A 173 23.25 -13.70 -2.58
CA CYS A 173 23.16 -15.17 -2.50
C CYS A 173 22.96 -15.86 -3.85
N GLY A 174 22.81 -15.11 -4.94
CA GLY A 174 22.66 -15.67 -6.29
C GLY A 174 21.29 -16.31 -6.57
N ASP A 175 20.32 -16.19 -5.66
CA ASP A 175 18.95 -16.65 -5.92
C ASP A 175 18.38 -15.93 -7.16
N PRO A 176 17.79 -16.64 -8.14
CA PRO A 176 17.29 -16.04 -9.36
C PRO A 176 16.08 -15.10 -9.16
N HIS A 177 15.48 -15.08 -7.98
CA HIS A 177 14.28 -14.32 -7.65
C HIS A 177 14.53 -13.32 -6.51
N ASP A 178 15.18 -12.18 -6.80
CA ASP A 178 15.29 -11.09 -5.83
C ASP A 178 14.03 -10.21 -5.83
N ASP A 179 13.01 -10.67 -5.11
CA ASP A 179 11.82 -9.90 -4.78
C ASP A 179 11.77 -9.55 -3.27
N ALA A 180 10.64 -8.98 -2.84
CA ALA A 180 10.44 -8.68 -1.42
C ALA A 180 10.31 -9.96 -0.57
N GLU A 181 9.70 -11.03 -1.08
CA GLU A 181 9.58 -12.28 -0.33
C GLU A 181 10.95 -12.88 -0.04
N HIS A 182 11.77 -13.01 -1.08
CA HIS A 182 13.15 -13.43 -0.96
C HIS A 182 13.90 -12.50 0.00
N THR A 183 13.90 -11.18 -0.23
CA THR A 183 14.67 -10.25 0.61
C THR A 183 14.31 -10.34 2.09
N PHE A 184 13.04 -10.44 2.46
CA PHE A 184 12.62 -10.39 3.88
C PHE A 184 12.46 -11.75 4.54
N ILE A 185 12.29 -12.84 3.78
CA ILE A 185 11.97 -14.16 4.33
C ILE A 185 13.01 -15.21 3.91
N GLY A 186 13.47 -15.20 2.66
CA GLY A 186 14.31 -16.25 2.10
C GLY A 186 15.82 -16.01 2.14
N CYS A 187 16.25 -14.75 2.05
CA CYS A 187 17.65 -14.43 1.77
C CYS A 187 18.57 -14.70 2.96
N ASP A 188 19.67 -15.41 2.70
CA ASP A 188 20.70 -15.75 3.69
C ASP A 188 21.42 -14.53 4.25
N ARG A 189 21.55 -13.47 3.45
CA ARG A 189 22.18 -12.21 3.86
C ARG A 189 21.53 -11.62 5.11
N TRP A 190 20.22 -11.79 5.25
CA TRP A 190 19.40 -11.19 6.30
C TRP A 190 18.97 -12.21 7.36
N TRP A 191 19.59 -13.39 7.36
CA TRP A 191 19.24 -14.48 8.29
C TRP A 191 19.34 -14.04 9.76
N LEU A 192 20.39 -13.30 10.14
CA LEU A 192 20.57 -12.89 11.53
C LEU A 192 19.49 -11.89 11.97
N GLU A 193 19.20 -10.88 11.14
CA GLU A 193 18.13 -9.92 11.40
C GLU A 193 16.77 -10.61 11.50
N ARG A 194 16.51 -11.58 10.60
CA ARG A 194 15.27 -12.35 10.59
C ARG A 194 15.16 -13.21 11.84
N ARG A 195 16.24 -13.91 12.22
CA ARG A 195 16.25 -14.75 13.42
C ARG A 195 16.01 -13.96 14.69
N ASN A 196 16.62 -12.78 14.82
CA ASN A 196 16.38 -11.89 15.94
C ASN A 196 14.91 -11.44 16.00
N LEU A 197 14.30 -11.13 14.84
CA LEU A 197 12.88 -10.80 14.76
C LEU A 197 12.00 -11.97 15.22
N GLU A 198 12.26 -13.19 14.76
CA GLU A 198 11.49 -14.39 15.13
C GLU A 198 11.54 -14.66 16.63
N VAL A 199 12.71 -14.53 17.24
CA VAL A 199 12.91 -14.69 18.69
C VAL A 199 12.08 -13.64 19.45
N GLU A 200 12.11 -12.39 19.03
CA GLU A 200 11.34 -11.32 19.67
C GLU A 200 9.82 -11.49 19.50
N LEU A 201 9.39 -12.01 18.35
CA LEU A 201 7.98 -12.30 18.09
C LEU A 201 7.50 -13.62 18.73
N GLY A 202 8.42 -14.50 19.13
CA GLY A 202 8.17 -15.83 19.67
C GLY A 202 7.66 -16.83 18.62
N MET A 203 7.79 -16.52 17.33
CA MET A 203 7.24 -17.31 16.22
C MET A 203 8.00 -17.02 14.94
N ASP A 204 8.08 -18.03 14.06
CA ASP A 204 8.65 -17.87 12.73
C ASP A 204 7.85 -16.87 11.88
N VAL A 205 8.57 -16.10 11.07
CA VAL A 205 7.98 -15.10 10.18
C VAL A 205 7.71 -15.69 8.81
N THR A 206 6.48 -15.53 8.34
CA THR A 206 6.07 -15.77 6.95
C THR A 206 5.46 -14.48 6.39
N PRO A 207 5.34 -14.31 5.06
CA PRO A 207 4.71 -13.13 4.48
C PRO A 207 3.35 -12.81 5.12
N GLU A 208 2.49 -13.80 5.26
CA GLU A 208 1.14 -13.66 5.81
C GLU A 208 1.17 -13.22 7.28
N ARG A 209 2.10 -13.79 8.05
CA ARG A 209 2.19 -13.51 9.49
C ARG A 209 2.79 -12.15 9.81
N MET A 210 3.66 -11.61 8.95
CA MET A 210 4.33 -10.33 9.20
C MET A 210 3.30 -9.21 9.48
N VAL A 211 2.33 -9.02 8.58
CA VAL A 211 1.31 -7.99 8.80
C VAL A 211 0.39 -8.35 9.95
N ASP A 212 0.05 -9.63 10.15
CA ASP A 212 -0.75 -10.04 11.30
C ASP A 212 -0.11 -9.65 12.63
N PHE A 213 1.21 -9.85 12.79
CA PHE A 213 1.95 -9.39 13.97
C PHE A 213 1.95 -7.87 14.09
N MET A 214 2.16 -7.15 12.98
CA MET A 214 2.08 -5.68 12.97
C MET A 214 0.72 -5.18 13.49
N LEU A 215 -0.36 -5.91 13.23
CA LEU A 215 -1.72 -5.56 13.63
C LEU A 215 -2.10 -5.98 15.06
N GLN A 216 -1.22 -6.67 15.80
CA GLN A 216 -1.50 -7.14 17.17
C GLN A 216 -1.16 -6.13 18.28
N SER A 217 -0.02 -5.42 18.16
CA SER A 217 0.34 -4.37 19.11
C SER A 217 1.27 -3.33 18.49
N LYS A 218 1.34 -2.15 19.12
CA LYS A 218 2.30 -1.11 18.73
C LYS A 218 3.76 -1.60 18.82
N SER A 219 4.10 -2.37 19.86
CA SER A 219 5.44 -2.93 20.02
C SER A 219 5.81 -3.85 18.86
N LYS A 220 4.95 -4.81 18.50
CA LYS A 220 5.19 -5.71 17.36
C LYS A 220 5.28 -4.95 16.03
N TRP A 221 4.44 -3.92 15.85
CA TRP A 221 4.55 -3.01 14.70
C TRP A 221 5.94 -2.36 14.64
N ASP A 222 6.38 -1.74 15.73
CA ASP A 222 7.65 -1.01 15.78
C ASP A 222 8.85 -1.94 15.55
N THR A 223 8.83 -3.15 16.12
CA THR A 223 9.85 -4.19 15.89
C THR A 223 9.94 -4.60 14.42
N ILE A 224 8.81 -4.87 13.77
CA ILE A 224 8.78 -5.27 12.35
C ILE A 224 9.20 -4.10 11.46
N VAL A 225 8.78 -2.87 11.76
CA VAL A 225 9.22 -1.67 11.02
C VAL A 225 10.73 -1.47 11.15
N LYS A 226 11.31 -1.71 12.34
CA LYS A 226 12.76 -1.65 12.56
C LYS A 226 13.49 -2.69 11.72
N TYR A 227 13.00 -3.93 11.69
CA TYR A 227 13.51 -5.00 10.82
C TYR A 227 13.51 -4.58 9.34
N ILE A 228 12.33 -4.18 8.82
CA ILE A 228 12.17 -3.76 7.42
C ILE A 228 13.12 -2.60 7.09
N THR A 229 13.17 -1.60 7.96
CA THR A 229 13.97 -0.39 7.74
C THR A 229 15.47 -0.70 7.73
N THR A 230 15.93 -1.60 8.60
CA THR A 230 17.35 -2.02 8.65
C THR A 230 17.78 -2.66 7.34
N ILE A 231 17.01 -3.63 6.85
CA ILE A 231 17.28 -4.34 5.61
C ILE A 231 17.25 -3.37 4.42
N MET A 232 16.17 -2.60 4.28
CA MET A 232 16.00 -1.72 3.13
C MET A 232 17.07 -0.63 3.06
N LYS A 233 17.47 -0.04 4.20
CA LYS A 233 18.56 0.96 4.20
C LYS A 233 19.88 0.37 3.73
N ARG A 234 20.22 -0.83 4.18
CA ARG A 234 21.48 -1.49 3.81
C ARG A 234 21.46 -1.91 2.35
N LYS A 235 20.37 -2.55 1.91
CA LYS A 235 20.18 -2.97 0.52
C LYS A 235 20.20 -1.79 -0.46
N GLU A 236 19.52 -0.68 -0.14
CA GLU A 236 19.59 0.54 -0.94
C GLU A 236 21.01 1.13 -0.99
N ALA A 237 21.76 1.10 0.10
CA ALA A 237 23.13 1.61 0.14
C ALA A 237 24.06 0.76 -0.75
N ASP A 238 23.91 -0.55 -0.72
CA ASP A 238 24.69 -1.46 -1.56
C ASP A 238 24.31 -1.32 -3.05
N GLU A 239 23.02 -1.22 -3.36
CA GLU A 239 22.54 -0.95 -4.72
C GLU A 239 23.12 0.36 -5.29
N ARG A 240 23.15 1.43 -4.48
CA ARG A 240 23.75 2.72 -4.89
C ARG A 240 25.24 2.61 -5.18
N LYS A 241 25.99 1.83 -4.39
CA LYS A 241 27.42 1.60 -4.66
C LYS A 241 27.62 0.90 -6.00
N ILE A 242 26.82 -0.11 -6.31
CA ILE A 242 26.88 -0.82 -7.59
C ILE A 242 26.55 0.12 -8.76
N GLN A 243 25.50 0.93 -8.63
CA GLN A 243 25.14 1.92 -9.65
C GLN A 243 26.22 2.97 -9.86
N THR A 244 26.93 3.38 -8.81
CA THR A 244 28.02 4.35 -8.92
C THR A 244 29.24 3.73 -9.60
N ALA A 245 29.57 2.48 -9.30
CA ALA A 245 30.66 1.75 -9.96
C ALA A 245 30.39 1.56 -11.46
N ALA A 246 29.17 1.17 -11.84
CA ALA A 246 28.78 0.94 -13.24
C ALA A 246 28.74 2.20 -14.14
N VAL A 247 28.82 3.40 -13.56
CA VAL A 247 28.89 4.68 -14.29
C VAL A 247 30.33 5.20 -14.39
N ALA A 248 31.24 4.66 -13.57
CA ALA A 248 32.65 5.02 -13.59
C ALA A 248 33.46 4.23 -14.64
N ASP A 249 32.92 3.10 -15.10
CA ASP A 249 33.42 2.25 -16.19
C ASP A 249 32.80 2.65 -17.55
#